data_AF-A0A1M4XSF7-F1
#
_entry.id   AF-A0A1M4XSF7-F1
#
_cell.length_a   1.000
_cell.length_b   1.000
_cell.length_c   1.000
_cell.angle_alpha   90.00
_cell.angle_beta   90.00
_cell.angle_gamma   90.00
#
_symmetry.space_group_name_H-M   'P 1'
#
loop_
_entity.id
_entity.type
_entity.pdbx_description
1 polymer ?
#
loop_
_entity_poly.entity_id
_entity_poly.type
_entity_poly.pdbx_seq_one_letter_code
_entity_poly.pdbx_strand_id
1 'polypeptide(L)'
;MKHTISCAVSFLLTALLAVFIWQERAIHFIPAIQSTDHRVLVKQTDQDPYTSIVPLTIEKRSTTEEDNQKYLCTGFVIASKVIATAGHCLKNALSISLPSGQQEGEVIHASKFAQSATGQDYGVIFLSQPLNQKPFELAQFEQDAPPSLTAGFPGDKPADTMWQAHYTYFFFAKKIDRLVAPGVAIGGQSGSPFFREQKNNRFVASAILVESSCHKNQTCPKGTSFFLRFTASVVQEFQHWITQSE
;
A
#
# COMPACT_ATOMS: atom_id res chain seq x y z
N MET A 1 -21.67 67.27 -31.47
CA MET A 1 -20.36 66.72 -31.06
C MET A 1 -20.61 65.86 -29.82
N LYS A 2 -21.03 64.59 -29.84
CA LYS A 2 -20.61 63.35 -30.50
C LYS A 2 -19.14 62.93 -30.25
N HIS A 3 -19.04 61.86 -29.46
CA HIS A 3 -17.98 60.85 -29.33
C HIS A 3 -16.73 61.15 -28.50
N THR A 4 -16.76 60.77 -27.20
CA THR A 4 -15.57 60.41 -26.41
C THR A 4 -15.91 59.50 -25.22
N ILE A 5 -16.54 58.33 -25.45
CA ILE A 5 -16.58 57.25 -24.46
C ILE A 5 -16.37 55.93 -25.21
N SER A 6 -15.11 55.53 -25.42
CA SER A 6 -14.83 54.24 -26.06
C SER A 6 -13.48 53.61 -25.68
N CYS A 7 -12.49 54.36 -25.18
CA CYS A 7 -11.17 53.76 -24.91
C CYS A 7 -10.99 53.14 -23.52
N ALA A 8 -11.75 53.53 -22.49
CA ALA A 8 -11.45 53.10 -21.11
C ALA A 8 -11.95 51.69 -20.75
N VAL A 9 -12.97 51.17 -21.45
CA VAL A 9 -13.58 49.86 -21.11
C VAL A 9 -12.82 48.68 -21.72
N SER A 10 -12.10 48.89 -22.82
CA SER A 10 -11.37 47.83 -23.55
C SER A 10 -10.09 47.36 -22.82
N PHE A 11 -9.45 48.25 -22.06
CA PHE A 11 -8.22 47.92 -21.31
C PHE A 11 -8.47 47.14 -20.01
N LEU A 12 -9.64 47.29 -19.39
CA LEU A 12 -9.98 46.57 -18.16
C LEU A 12 -10.40 45.11 -18.42
N LEU A 13 -11.03 44.83 -19.56
CA LEU A 13 -11.46 43.47 -19.91
C LEU A 13 -10.30 42.55 -20.30
N THR A 14 -9.26 43.10 -20.93
CA THR A 14 -8.06 42.33 -21.35
C THR A 14 -7.13 42.02 -20.17
N ALA A 15 -7.03 42.91 -19.17
CA ALA A 15 -6.28 42.65 -17.95
C ALA A 15 -6.92 41.55 -17.08
N LEU A 16 -8.25 41.49 -16.99
CA LEU A 16 -8.97 40.46 -16.23
C LEU A 16 -8.92 39.07 -16.90
N LEU A 17 -8.95 39.00 -18.23
CA LEU A 17 -8.75 37.75 -18.97
C LEU A 17 -7.31 37.23 -18.85
N ALA A 18 -6.30 38.11 -18.80
CA ALA A 18 -4.92 37.70 -18.57
C ALA A 18 -4.70 37.14 -17.15
N VAL A 19 -5.37 37.68 -16.13
CA VAL A 19 -5.32 37.15 -14.75
C VAL A 19 -6.01 35.77 -14.67
N PHE A 20 -7.13 35.56 -15.38
CA PHE A 20 -7.79 34.26 -15.42
C PHE A 20 -7.01 33.19 -16.21
N ILE A 21 -6.36 33.55 -17.32
CA ILE A 21 -5.57 32.59 -18.11
C ILE A 21 -4.25 32.22 -17.42
N TRP A 22 -3.71 33.09 -16.56
CA TRP A 22 -2.49 32.79 -15.81
C TRP A 22 -2.73 31.91 -14.57
N GLN A 23 -3.97 31.80 -14.09
CA GLN A 23 -4.30 31.01 -12.90
C GLN A 23 -4.47 29.50 -13.19
N GLU A 24 -4.62 29.09 -14.45
CA GLU A 24 -4.80 27.67 -14.82
C GLU A 24 -3.50 26.92 -15.19
N ARG A 25 -2.33 27.57 -15.09
CA ARG A 25 -1.02 26.91 -15.33
C ARG A 25 -0.06 26.96 -14.16
N ALA A 26 -0.57 27.03 -12.94
CA ALA A 26 0.16 26.52 -11.79
C ALA A 26 0.12 24.98 -11.81
N ILE A 27 0.78 24.38 -12.82
CA ILE A 27 1.32 23.03 -12.64
C ILE A 27 2.36 23.22 -11.55
N HIS A 28 1.99 22.90 -10.31
CA HIS A 28 2.91 22.85 -9.19
C HIS A 28 4.10 22.01 -9.65
N PHE A 29 5.21 22.69 -9.93
CA PHE A 29 6.49 22.06 -10.16
C PHE A 29 6.89 21.52 -8.80
N ILE A 30 6.44 20.30 -8.49
CA ILE A 30 6.89 19.57 -7.32
C ILE A 30 8.38 19.35 -7.59
N PRO A 31 9.29 19.96 -6.81
CA PRO A 31 10.71 19.69 -6.97
C PRO A 31 10.89 18.17 -6.93
N ALA A 32 11.69 17.63 -7.84
CA ALA A 32 11.96 16.20 -7.87
C ALA A 32 12.44 15.78 -6.48
N ILE A 33 11.56 15.17 -5.68
CA ILE A 33 11.91 14.60 -4.40
C ILE A 33 12.86 13.47 -4.74
N GLN A 34 14.15 13.71 -4.53
CA GLN A 34 15.19 12.73 -4.77
C GLN A 34 14.92 11.60 -3.77
N SER A 35 14.41 10.47 -4.27
CA SER A 35 13.99 9.39 -3.38
C SER A 35 15.26 8.68 -2.90
N THR A 36 15.69 8.97 -1.68
CA THR A 36 16.70 8.15 -1.00
C THR A 36 16.00 6.98 -0.32
N ASP A 37 16.62 5.79 -0.36
CA ASP A 37 16.10 4.62 0.36
C ASP A 37 16.27 4.85 1.87
N HIS A 38 15.17 5.22 2.54
CA HIS A 38 15.13 5.45 3.99
C HIS A 38 14.62 4.25 4.77
N ARG A 39 14.56 3.06 4.14
CA ARG A 39 14.11 1.86 4.83
C ARG A 39 15.10 1.46 5.92
N VAL A 40 14.57 1.12 7.10
CA VAL A 40 15.34 0.64 8.24
C VAL A 40 14.97 -0.81 8.55
N LEU A 41 15.98 -1.62 8.89
CA LEU A 41 15.77 -2.99 9.33
C LEU A 41 14.99 -3.01 10.65
N VAL A 42 13.90 -3.76 10.71
CA VAL A 42 13.15 -4.01 11.94
C VAL A 42 13.87 -5.12 12.72
N LYS A 43 14.41 -4.80 13.90
CA LYS A 43 15.13 -5.77 14.74
C LYS A 43 14.23 -6.58 15.67
N GLN A 44 13.08 -6.02 16.04
CA GLN A 44 12.13 -6.59 17.00
C GLN A 44 10.86 -7.04 16.27
N THR A 45 11.02 -8.00 15.36
CA THR A 45 9.90 -8.56 14.57
C THR A 45 8.95 -9.42 15.42
N ASP A 46 9.35 -9.72 16.65
CA ASP A 46 8.62 -10.44 17.69
C ASP A 46 7.76 -9.53 18.59
N GLN A 47 7.72 -8.22 18.32
CA GLN A 47 6.92 -7.24 19.06
C GLN A 47 5.81 -6.64 18.18
N ASP A 48 4.71 -6.24 18.80
CA ASP A 48 3.64 -5.51 18.10
C ASP A 48 4.19 -4.19 17.52
N PRO A 49 3.80 -3.79 16.30
CA PRO A 49 2.85 -4.48 15.41
C PRO A 49 3.51 -5.48 14.45
N TYR A 50 4.83 -5.63 14.51
CA TYR A 50 5.61 -6.36 13.51
C TYR A 50 5.33 -7.86 13.52
N THR A 51 4.96 -8.43 14.66
CA THR A 51 4.47 -9.83 14.78
C THR A 51 3.32 -10.14 13.81
N SER A 52 2.50 -9.14 13.51
CA SER A 52 1.32 -9.25 12.65
C SER A 52 1.60 -8.91 11.19
N ILE A 53 2.86 -8.71 10.80
CA ILE A 53 3.31 -8.49 9.42
C ILE A 53 4.12 -9.70 9.00
N VAL A 54 3.65 -10.40 7.96
CA VAL A 54 4.13 -11.73 7.61
C VAL A 54 4.66 -11.79 6.17
N PRO A 55 5.74 -12.54 5.91
CA PRO A 55 6.16 -12.84 4.55
C PRO A 55 5.22 -13.90 3.96
N LEU A 56 4.90 -13.76 2.69
CA LEU A 56 4.06 -14.69 1.95
C LEU A 56 4.89 -15.33 0.84
N THR A 57 4.95 -16.65 0.84
CA THR A 57 5.44 -17.43 -0.30
C THR A 57 4.26 -17.89 -1.14
N ILE A 58 4.26 -17.46 -2.39
CA ILE A 58 3.17 -17.69 -3.35
C ILE A 58 3.68 -18.51 -4.51
N GLU A 59 3.08 -19.67 -4.71
CA GLU A 59 3.35 -20.51 -5.86
C GLU A 59 2.37 -20.20 -6.98
N LYS A 60 2.87 -19.93 -8.18
CA LYS A 60 2.06 -19.67 -9.38
C LYS A 60 2.45 -20.61 -10.49
N ARG A 61 1.48 -20.99 -11.32
CA ARG A 61 1.75 -21.79 -12.52
C ARG A 61 2.65 -21.01 -13.47
N SER A 62 3.80 -21.58 -13.83
CA SER A 62 4.60 -21.02 -14.91
C SER A 62 3.92 -21.30 -16.26
N THR A 63 3.85 -20.29 -17.12
CA THR A 63 3.39 -20.46 -18.51
C THR A 63 4.53 -20.80 -19.46
N THR A 64 5.77 -20.79 -18.98
CA THR A 64 6.98 -20.88 -19.82
C THR A 64 8.04 -21.85 -19.29
N GLU A 65 7.87 -22.39 -18.08
CA GLU A 65 8.82 -23.31 -17.43
C GLU A 65 8.08 -24.58 -16.99
N GLU A 66 8.82 -25.69 -16.84
CA GLU A 66 8.26 -26.97 -16.36
C GLU A 66 7.86 -26.90 -14.87
N ASP A 67 8.49 -26.02 -14.09
CA ASP A 67 8.25 -25.84 -12.66
C ASP A 67 7.36 -24.64 -12.33
N ASN A 68 6.63 -24.73 -11.23
CA ASN A 68 5.89 -23.59 -10.68
C ASN A 68 6.85 -22.52 -10.16
N GLN A 69 6.49 -21.25 -10.37
CA GLN A 69 7.29 -20.11 -9.91
C GLN A 69 6.87 -19.66 -8.52
N LYS A 70 7.87 -19.40 -7.66
CA LYS A 70 7.67 -18.85 -6.32
C LYS A 70 7.85 -17.33 -6.32
N TYR A 71 6.89 -16.65 -5.74
CA TYR A 71 6.84 -15.19 -5.58
C TYR A 71 6.80 -14.83 -4.10
N LEU A 72 7.48 -13.75 -3.74
CA LEU A 72 7.42 -13.15 -2.42
C LEU A 72 6.40 -12.01 -2.44
N CYS A 73 5.54 -12.00 -1.42
CA CYS A 73 4.70 -10.85 -1.06
C CYS A 73 4.77 -10.64 0.47
N THR A 74 4.12 -9.60 0.93
CA THR A 74 3.87 -9.32 2.34
C THR A 74 2.36 -9.40 2.61
N GLY A 75 1.98 -9.79 3.81
CA GLY A 75 0.61 -9.64 4.30
C GLY A 75 0.61 -9.18 5.75
N PHE A 76 -0.59 -8.91 6.27
CA PHE A 76 -0.76 -8.60 7.68
C PHE A 76 -2.04 -9.19 8.26
N VAL A 77 -1.97 -9.57 9.52
CA VAL A 77 -3.04 -10.24 10.26
C VAL A 77 -4.18 -9.26 10.53
N ILE A 78 -5.40 -9.60 10.10
CA ILE A 78 -6.62 -8.81 10.35
C ILE A 78 -7.68 -9.59 11.14
N ALA A 79 -7.50 -10.91 11.27
CA ALA A 79 -8.17 -11.78 12.22
C ALA A 79 -7.30 -13.04 12.44
N SER A 80 -7.64 -13.88 13.43
CA SER A 80 -6.84 -15.08 13.78
C SER A 80 -6.61 -16.02 12.59
N LYS A 81 -7.53 -16.07 11.61
CA LYS A 81 -7.39 -16.90 10.39
C LYS A 81 -7.39 -16.08 9.11
N VAL A 82 -7.20 -14.76 9.16
CA VAL A 82 -7.32 -13.89 7.98
C VAL A 82 -6.14 -12.94 7.87
N ILE A 83 -5.45 -13.02 6.73
CA ILE A 83 -4.38 -12.11 6.33
C ILE A 83 -4.89 -11.21 5.21
N ALA A 84 -4.71 -9.90 5.32
CA ALA A 84 -4.87 -8.97 4.21
C ALA A 84 -3.57 -8.86 3.41
N THR A 85 -3.69 -8.70 2.09
CA THR A 85 -2.56 -8.49 1.18
C THR A 85 -3.01 -7.78 -0.11
N ALA A 86 -2.08 -7.54 -1.04
CA ALA A 86 -2.39 -6.99 -2.35
C ALA A 86 -3.08 -8.05 -3.23
N GLY A 87 -4.04 -7.62 -4.05
CA GLY A 87 -4.82 -8.50 -4.92
C GLY A 87 -3.94 -9.26 -5.92
N HIS A 88 -2.97 -8.61 -6.54
CA HIS A 88 -2.08 -9.21 -7.54
C HIS A 88 -1.19 -10.32 -6.96
N CYS A 89 -0.95 -10.33 -5.64
CA CYS A 89 -0.30 -11.45 -4.96
C CYS A 89 -1.13 -12.73 -5.13
N LEU A 90 -2.46 -12.64 -4.96
CA LEU A 90 -3.39 -13.76 -5.04
C LEU A 90 -3.69 -14.21 -6.48
N LYS A 91 -3.46 -13.35 -7.47
CA LYS A 91 -3.79 -13.63 -8.87
C LYS A 91 -3.01 -14.83 -9.38
N ASN A 92 -3.73 -15.85 -9.85
CA ASN A 92 -3.19 -17.12 -10.36
C ASN A 92 -2.34 -17.90 -9.34
N ALA A 93 -2.54 -17.65 -8.03
CA ALA A 93 -1.90 -18.43 -7.00
C ALA A 93 -2.43 -19.88 -7.02
N LEU A 94 -1.52 -20.84 -7.03
CA LEU A 94 -1.82 -22.26 -6.82
C LEU A 94 -1.82 -22.58 -5.34
N SER A 95 -0.83 -22.06 -4.62
CA SER A 95 -0.69 -22.21 -3.18
C SER A 95 -0.12 -20.91 -2.58
N ILE A 96 -0.49 -20.64 -1.33
CA ILE A 96 0.05 -19.54 -0.54
C ILE A 96 0.40 -20.09 0.83
N SER A 97 1.56 -19.69 1.34
CA SER A 97 2.07 -20.13 2.63
C SER A 97 2.85 -19.03 3.35
N LEU A 98 2.94 -19.15 4.67
CA LEU A 98 3.68 -18.23 5.54
C LEU A 98 4.33 -19.00 6.70
N PRO A 99 5.41 -18.49 7.30
CA PRO A 99 5.93 -19.03 8.55
C PRO A 99 4.88 -18.98 9.66
N SER A 100 4.80 -20.02 10.50
CA SER A 100 3.84 -20.04 11.62
C SER A 100 4.20 -19.03 12.73
N GLY A 101 5.51 -18.78 12.91
CA GLY A 101 6.07 -18.03 14.03
C GLY A 101 6.06 -18.81 15.36
N GLN A 102 5.58 -20.05 15.39
CA GLN A 102 5.54 -20.89 16.59
C GLN A 102 6.75 -21.82 16.69
N GLN A 103 7.18 -22.39 15.56
CA GLN A 103 8.35 -23.25 15.46
C GLN A 103 9.16 -22.89 14.21
N GLU A 104 10.47 -23.03 14.30
CA GLU A 104 11.36 -22.80 13.17
C GLU A 104 11.04 -23.78 12.03
N GLY A 105 10.84 -23.25 10.82
CA GLY A 105 10.52 -24.05 9.64
C GLY A 105 9.07 -24.53 9.53
N GLU A 106 8.22 -24.29 10.54
CA GLU A 106 6.79 -24.59 10.44
C GLU A 106 6.10 -23.58 9.53
N VAL A 107 5.26 -24.10 8.63
CA VAL A 107 4.58 -23.31 7.59
C VAL A 107 3.07 -23.50 7.73
N ILE A 108 2.34 -22.39 7.66
CA ILE A 108 0.88 -22.36 7.58
C ILE A 108 0.49 -22.18 6.12
N HIS A 109 -0.46 -23.00 5.67
CA HIS A 109 -1.01 -22.91 4.32
C HIS A 109 -2.33 -22.15 4.30
N ALA A 110 -2.58 -21.42 3.22
CA ALA A 110 -3.89 -20.89 2.90
C ALA A 110 -4.90 -22.03 2.66
N SER A 111 -6.08 -21.91 3.25
CA SER A 111 -7.23 -22.78 2.95
C SER A 111 -8.01 -22.29 1.73
N LYS A 112 -8.12 -20.98 1.57
CA LYS A 112 -8.69 -20.29 0.40
C LYS A 112 -8.19 -18.84 0.37
N PHE A 113 -8.43 -18.13 -0.73
CA PHE A 113 -8.17 -16.70 -0.84
C PHE A 113 -9.29 -16.03 -1.64
N ALA A 114 -9.52 -14.75 -1.37
CA ALA A 114 -10.51 -13.93 -2.05
C ALA A 114 -9.87 -12.60 -2.47
N GLN A 115 -10.27 -12.09 -3.62
CA GLN A 115 -9.85 -10.78 -4.14
C GLN A 115 -11.05 -9.84 -4.14
N SER A 116 -10.80 -8.53 -4.14
CA SER A 116 -11.84 -7.53 -4.30
C SER A 116 -12.75 -7.82 -5.49
N ALA A 117 -14.06 -7.81 -5.26
CA ALA A 117 -15.05 -8.02 -6.31
C ALA A 117 -15.06 -6.89 -7.36
N THR A 118 -14.54 -5.71 -7.01
CA THR A 118 -14.48 -4.54 -7.90
C THR A 118 -13.20 -4.50 -8.75
N GLY A 119 -12.32 -5.50 -8.61
CA GLY A 119 -11.03 -5.55 -9.30
C GLY A 119 -9.96 -4.63 -8.72
N GLN A 120 -10.23 -4.00 -7.57
CA GLN A 120 -9.23 -3.24 -6.83
C GLN A 120 -8.14 -4.17 -6.28
N ASP A 121 -6.91 -3.64 -6.13
CA ASP A 121 -5.72 -4.45 -5.86
C ASP A 121 -5.55 -4.82 -4.37
N TYR A 122 -6.57 -5.44 -3.78
CA TYR A 122 -6.51 -6.02 -2.44
C TYR A 122 -7.25 -7.35 -2.38
N GLY A 123 -6.98 -8.10 -1.33
CA GLY A 123 -7.69 -9.32 -1.02
C GLY A 123 -7.29 -9.87 0.33
N VAL A 124 -7.80 -11.07 0.61
CA VAL A 124 -7.53 -11.80 1.85
C VAL A 124 -7.11 -13.23 1.57
N ILE A 125 -6.32 -13.75 2.49
CA ILE A 125 -5.95 -15.15 2.59
C ILE A 125 -6.61 -15.69 3.86
N PHE A 126 -7.37 -16.76 3.70
CA PHE A 126 -7.91 -17.52 4.82
C PHE A 126 -6.93 -18.63 5.17
N LEU A 127 -6.55 -18.74 6.42
CA LEU A 127 -5.57 -19.72 6.88
C LEU A 127 -6.24 -21.06 7.22
N SER A 128 -5.48 -22.14 7.07
CA SER A 128 -5.90 -23.49 7.50
C SER A 128 -6.03 -23.57 9.03
N GLN A 129 -5.10 -22.95 9.76
CA GLN A 129 -5.05 -22.89 11.22
C GLN A 129 -4.95 -21.46 11.74
N PRO A 130 -5.39 -21.18 12.98
CA PRO A 130 -5.30 -19.84 13.56
C PRO A 130 -3.88 -19.45 13.93
N LEU A 131 -3.63 -18.16 13.80
CA LEU A 131 -2.48 -17.41 14.27
C LEU A 131 -2.73 -16.91 15.70
N ASN A 132 -1.67 -16.85 16.50
CA ASN A 132 -1.66 -16.28 17.85
C ASN A 132 -1.03 -14.88 17.85
N GLN A 133 -1.37 -14.08 16.84
CA GLN A 133 -0.87 -12.73 16.61
C GLN A 133 -2.01 -11.75 16.85
N LYS A 134 -1.71 -10.57 17.41
CA LYS A 134 -2.71 -9.52 17.63
C LYS A 134 -3.08 -8.87 16.30
N PRO A 135 -4.31 -9.02 15.80
CA PRO A 135 -4.68 -8.48 14.49
C PRO A 135 -4.59 -6.96 14.46
N PHE A 136 -4.28 -6.42 13.29
CA PHE A 136 -4.50 -5.01 12.99
C PHE A 136 -6.00 -4.69 13.02
N GLU A 137 -6.31 -3.54 13.57
CA GLU A 137 -7.59 -2.90 13.28
C GLU A 137 -7.59 -2.28 11.89
N LEU A 138 -8.79 -2.20 11.32
CA LEU A 138 -9.01 -1.60 10.01
C LEU A 138 -9.80 -0.32 10.19
N ALA A 139 -9.28 0.77 9.63
CA ALA A 139 -9.99 2.03 9.57
C ALA A 139 -9.91 2.63 8.18
N GLN A 140 -10.85 3.53 7.89
CA GLN A 140 -10.77 4.33 6.69
C GLN A 140 -9.51 5.21 6.73
N PHE A 141 -8.95 5.47 5.56
CA PHE A 141 -7.87 6.41 5.44
C PHE A 141 -8.35 7.85 5.66
N GLU A 142 -7.72 8.55 6.58
CA GLU A 142 -7.96 9.95 6.89
C GLU A 142 -6.74 10.77 6.44
N GLN A 143 -6.96 11.81 5.64
CA GLN A 143 -5.89 12.64 5.07
C GLN A 143 -5.06 13.34 6.14
N ASP A 144 -5.69 13.76 7.23
CA ASP A 144 -5.06 14.49 8.33
C ASP A 144 -4.55 13.57 9.45
N ALA A 145 -4.51 12.25 9.19
CA ALA A 145 -3.93 11.29 10.12
C ALA A 145 -2.42 11.54 10.31
N PRO A 146 -1.87 11.23 11.51
CA PRO A 146 -0.44 11.39 11.78
C PRO A 146 0.44 10.54 10.85
N PRO A 147 1.75 10.82 10.80
CA PRO A 147 2.71 10.08 10.00
C PRO A 147 2.56 8.58 10.23
N SER A 148 2.62 7.83 9.14
CA SER A 148 2.28 6.43 9.13
C SER A 148 3.44 5.63 8.58
N LEU A 149 3.52 4.40 9.06
CA LEU A 149 4.59 3.47 8.77
C LEU A 149 4.10 2.46 7.75
N THR A 150 5.02 1.92 6.97
CA THR A 150 4.83 0.64 6.31
C THR A 150 5.99 -0.26 6.67
N ALA A 151 5.73 -1.55 6.83
CA ALA A 151 6.78 -2.54 7.00
C ALA A 151 6.41 -3.82 6.26
N GLY A 152 7.42 -4.54 5.79
CA GLY A 152 7.25 -5.79 5.05
C GLY A 152 8.58 -6.41 4.65
N PHE A 153 8.54 -7.31 3.68
CA PHE A 153 9.68 -8.13 3.25
C PHE A 153 10.13 -7.79 1.82
N PRO A 154 10.97 -6.76 1.63
CA PRO A 154 11.47 -6.39 0.32
C PRO A 154 12.50 -7.38 -0.23
N GLY A 155 12.36 -7.75 -1.49
CA GLY A 155 13.22 -8.72 -2.18
C GLY A 155 14.59 -8.19 -2.61
N ASP A 156 14.92 -6.92 -2.40
CA ASP A 156 16.29 -6.36 -2.56
C ASP A 156 17.12 -6.41 -1.27
N LYS A 157 16.54 -6.87 -0.16
CA LYS A 157 17.22 -7.01 1.12
C LYS A 157 17.50 -8.49 1.41
N PRO A 158 18.29 -8.82 2.45
CA PRO A 158 18.49 -10.23 2.83
C PRO A 158 17.16 -10.96 3.01
N ALA A 159 17.13 -12.22 2.61
CA ALA A 159 15.92 -13.05 2.71
C ALA A 159 15.36 -13.05 4.14
N ASP A 160 14.04 -13.09 4.26
CA ASP A 160 13.30 -13.15 5.53
C ASP A 160 13.58 -12.00 6.51
N THR A 161 14.09 -10.86 6.02
CA THR A 161 14.25 -9.65 6.84
C THR A 161 13.13 -8.65 6.61
N MET A 162 12.58 -8.12 7.71
CA MET A 162 11.55 -7.09 7.67
C MET A 162 12.17 -5.69 7.66
N TRP A 163 11.67 -4.82 6.78
CA TRP A 163 12.12 -3.45 6.65
C TRP A 163 10.95 -2.49 6.72
N GLN A 164 11.14 -1.43 7.48
CA GLN A 164 10.17 -0.37 7.67
C GLN A 164 10.56 0.88 6.88
N ALA A 165 9.58 1.52 6.25
CA ALA A 165 9.69 2.89 5.74
C ALA A 165 8.73 3.81 6.49
N HIS A 166 9.17 5.06 6.67
CA HIS A 166 8.36 6.13 7.23
C HIS A 166 7.97 7.11 6.12
N TYR A 167 6.68 7.42 6.02
CA TYR A 167 6.17 8.35 5.02
C TYR A 167 5.49 9.53 5.69
N THR A 168 5.97 10.73 5.37
CA THR A 168 5.47 12.00 5.93
C THR A 168 4.65 12.81 4.93
N TYR A 169 4.66 12.46 3.63
CA TYR A 169 3.97 13.19 2.58
C TYR A 169 3.27 12.25 1.62
N PHE A 170 2.02 12.58 1.26
CA PHE A 170 1.24 11.83 0.28
C PHE A 170 0.60 12.78 -0.73
N PHE A 171 0.50 12.31 -1.97
CA PHE A 171 -0.27 12.96 -3.01
C PHE A 171 -1.52 12.13 -3.29
N PHE A 172 -2.66 12.81 -3.42
CA PHE A 172 -3.92 12.19 -3.80
C PHE A 172 -4.02 12.10 -5.31
N ALA A 173 -3.93 10.89 -5.84
CA ALA A 173 -4.38 10.64 -7.18
C ALA A 173 -5.92 10.56 -7.17
N LYS A 174 -6.59 11.72 -7.30
CA LYS A 174 -8.06 11.90 -7.21
C LYS A 174 -8.92 10.92 -8.03
N LYS A 175 -8.35 10.22 -9.00
CA LYS A 175 -9.09 9.29 -9.90
C LYS A 175 -9.01 7.81 -9.54
N ILE A 176 -8.18 7.37 -8.57
CA ILE A 176 -7.83 5.93 -8.48
C ILE A 176 -7.81 5.34 -7.06
N ASP A 177 -8.31 6.04 -6.04
CA ASP A 177 -8.26 5.56 -4.63
C ASP A 177 -6.85 5.16 -4.17
N ARG A 178 -5.82 5.79 -4.77
CA ARG A 178 -4.42 5.56 -4.44
C ARG A 178 -3.83 6.70 -3.63
N LEU A 179 -3.04 6.33 -2.63
CA LEU A 179 -2.10 7.21 -1.96
C LEU A 179 -0.76 7.05 -2.65
N VAL A 180 -0.16 8.16 -3.02
CA VAL A 180 1.14 8.19 -3.67
C VAL A 180 2.13 8.76 -2.68
N ALA A 181 3.13 7.97 -2.30
CA ALA A 181 4.15 8.38 -1.34
C ALA A 181 5.54 8.36 -2.01
N PRO A 182 6.35 9.43 -1.87
CA PRO A 182 7.74 9.38 -2.28
C PRO A 182 8.48 8.36 -1.41
N GLY A 183 9.22 7.47 -2.03
CA GLY A 183 9.98 6.43 -1.33
C GLY A 183 10.00 5.11 -2.08
N VAL A 184 11.01 4.31 -1.74
CA VAL A 184 11.34 3.07 -2.45
C VAL A 184 10.64 1.88 -1.77
N ALA A 185 9.55 1.42 -2.37
CA ALA A 185 9.08 0.04 -2.22
C ALA A 185 9.69 -0.81 -3.35
N ILE A 186 9.94 -2.08 -3.08
CA ILE A 186 10.52 -3.04 -4.04
C ILE A 186 9.70 -4.33 -3.98
N GLY A 187 9.68 -5.10 -5.06
CA GLY A 187 9.02 -6.41 -5.13
C GLY A 187 9.30 -7.26 -3.89
N GLY A 188 8.27 -7.94 -3.38
CA GLY A 188 8.25 -8.53 -2.04
C GLY A 188 7.42 -7.71 -1.03
N GLN A 189 7.43 -6.38 -1.14
CA GLN A 189 6.65 -5.49 -0.26
C GLN A 189 5.16 -5.43 -0.60
N SER A 190 4.72 -5.97 -1.73
CA SER A 190 3.31 -5.98 -2.12
C SER A 190 2.44 -6.62 -1.03
N GLY A 191 1.44 -5.88 -0.56
CA GLY A 191 0.56 -6.27 0.54
C GLY A 191 0.97 -5.76 1.92
N SER A 192 2.08 -5.03 2.04
CA SER A 192 2.50 -4.41 3.31
C SER A 192 1.44 -3.44 3.83
N PRO A 193 1.13 -3.44 5.14
CA PRO A 193 0.18 -2.49 5.70
C PRO A 193 0.77 -1.09 5.71
N PHE A 194 -0.10 -0.11 5.50
CA PHE A 194 0.13 1.27 5.88
C PHE A 194 -0.62 1.53 7.19
N PHE A 195 0.12 1.79 8.27
CA PHE A 195 -0.44 1.75 9.60
C PHE A 195 0.09 2.85 10.52
N ARG A 196 -0.66 3.08 11.59
CA ARG A 196 -0.29 3.97 12.68
C ARG A 196 -0.61 3.34 14.02
N GLU A 197 0.12 3.79 15.04
CA GLU A 197 -0.25 3.52 16.42
C GLU A 197 -1.41 4.43 16.84
N GLN A 198 -2.38 3.84 17.55
CA GLN A 198 -3.44 4.53 18.25
C GLN A 198 -3.20 4.47 19.77
N LYS A 199 -4.02 5.20 20.53
CA LYS A 199 -4.01 5.11 22.00
C LYS A 199 -4.10 3.65 22.45
N ASN A 200 -3.41 3.33 23.55
CA ASN A 200 -3.36 2.01 24.17
C ASN A 200 -2.65 0.92 23.34
N ASN A 201 -1.60 1.28 22.57
CA ASN A 201 -0.76 0.35 21.80
C ASN A 201 -1.59 -0.54 20.86
N ARG A 202 -2.63 0.04 20.25
CA ARG A 202 -3.43 -0.59 19.20
C ARG A 202 -2.94 -0.06 17.86
N PHE A 203 -2.81 -0.91 16.86
CA PHE A 203 -2.31 -0.52 15.56
C PHE A 203 -3.41 -0.64 14.52
N VAL A 204 -3.57 0.44 13.75
CA VAL A 204 -4.61 0.54 12.74
C VAL A 204 -3.99 0.62 11.36
N ALA A 205 -4.36 -0.31 10.50
CA ALA A 205 -4.07 -0.27 9.08
C ALA A 205 -5.18 0.53 8.36
N SER A 206 -4.75 1.43 7.46
CA SER A 206 -5.66 2.28 6.67
C SER A 206 -5.34 2.31 5.18
N ALA A 207 -4.29 1.62 4.74
CA ALA A 207 -4.02 1.36 3.33
C ALA A 207 -3.15 0.10 3.18
N ILE A 208 -3.03 -0.39 1.94
CA ILE A 208 -2.17 -1.53 1.58
C ILE A 208 -1.22 -1.09 0.47
N LEU A 209 0.06 -1.42 0.58
CA LEU A 209 1.04 -1.20 -0.47
C LEU A 209 0.76 -2.14 -1.64
N VAL A 210 0.44 -1.59 -2.81
CA VAL A 210 0.02 -2.39 -3.97
C VAL A 210 1.00 -2.32 -5.14
N GLU A 211 1.78 -1.24 -5.23
CA GLU A 211 2.70 -1.06 -6.34
C GLU A 211 3.86 -0.15 -5.95
N SER A 212 4.97 -0.30 -6.65
CA SER A 212 6.10 0.63 -6.62
C SER A 212 6.58 0.90 -8.03
N SER A 213 6.98 2.14 -8.33
CA SER A 213 7.60 2.47 -9.62
C SER A 213 9.02 1.90 -9.78
N CYS A 214 9.53 1.17 -8.77
CA CYS A 214 10.86 0.57 -8.78
C CYS A 214 10.82 -0.89 -9.25
N HIS A 215 11.60 -1.20 -10.28
CA HIS A 215 11.86 -2.58 -10.71
C HIS A 215 13.14 -3.14 -10.07
N LYS A 216 13.19 -4.47 -9.94
CA LYS A 216 14.37 -5.21 -9.47
C LYS A 216 15.58 -4.85 -10.36
N ASN A 217 16.73 -4.54 -9.75
CA ASN A 217 17.99 -4.17 -10.40
C ASN A 217 18.10 -2.77 -11.06
N GLN A 218 17.19 -1.84 -10.78
CA GLN A 218 17.35 -0.45 -11.21
C GLN A 218 17.65 0.46 -10.01
N THR A 219 18.66 1.33 -10.14
CA THR A 219 18.79 2.50 -9.25
C THR A 219 17.51 3.30 -9.38
N CYS A 220 16.84 3.57 -8.26
CA CYS A 220 15.50 4.16 -8.24
C CYS A 220 15.57 5.62 -7.76
N PRO A 221 16.06 6.59 -8.57
CA PRO A 221 16.26 7.97 -8.13
C PRO A 221 14.95 8.75 -7.91
N LYS A 222 13.79 8.17 -8.27
CA LYS A 222 12.44 8.75 -8.14
C LYS A 222 11.40 7.68 -7.72
N GLY A 223 11.78 6.79 -6.81
CA GLY A 223 10.90 5.75 -6.29
C GLY A 223 9.62 6.34 -5.72
N THR A 224 8.50 5.82 -6.21
CA THR A 224 7.15 6.16 -5.76
C THR A 224 6.47 4.87 -5.32
N SER A 225 5.93 4.89 -4.11
CA SER A 225 5.13 3.81 -3.56
C SER A 225 3.66 4.17 -3.71
N PHE A 226 2.86 3.22 -4.17
CA PHE A 226 1.42 3.36 -4.35
C PHE A 226 0.69 2.47 -3.37
N PHE A 227 -0.17 3.06 -2.57
CA PHE A 227 -1.01 2.35 -1.63
C PHE A 227 -2.47 2.44 -2.07
N LEU A 228 -3.21 1.35 -1.94
CA LEU A 228 -4.66 1.37 -2.00
C LEU A 228 -5.21 1.80 -0.64
N ARG A 229 -5.90 2.94 -0.62
CA ARG A 229 -6.49 3.47 0.62
C ARG A 229 -7.72 2.67 1.02
N PHE A 230 -7.95 2.54 2.31
CA PHE A 230 -9.19 1.96 2.81
C PHE A 230 -10.29 3.01 2.77
N THR A 231 -11.26 2.80 1.88
CA THR A 231 -12.54 3.51 1.92
C THR A 231 -13.51 2.76 2.85
N ALA A 232 -14.68 3.33 3.12
CA ALA A 232 -15.75 2.65 3.85
C ALA A 232 -16.09 1.26 3.24
N SER A 233 -16.17 1.18 1.90
CA SER A 233 -16.48 -0.06 1.20
C SER A 233 -15.38 -1.11 1.34
N VAL A 234 -14.11 -0.70 1.29
CA VAL A 234 -12.97 -1.61 1.47
C VAL A 234 -12.96 -2.18 2.90
N VAL A 235 -13.16 -1.33 3.92
CA VAL A 235 -13.24 -1.79 5.31
C VAL A 235 -14.42 -2.75 5.50
N GLN A 236 -15.58 -2.44 4.94
CA GLN A 236 -16.77 -3.28 5.02
C GLN A 236 -16.55 -4.66 4.37
N GLU A 237 -15.87 -4.73 3.22
CA GLU A 237 -15.56 -6.00 2.56
C GLU A 237 -14.58 -6.84 3.38
N PHE A 238 -13.55 -6.23 3.98
CA PHE A 238 -12.68 -6.94 4.92
C PHE A 238 -13.45 -7.47 6.13
N GLN A 239 -14.33 -6.67 6.72
CA GLN A 239 -15.18 -7.13 7.83
C GLN A 239 -16.06 -8.30 7.42
N HIS A 240 -16.64 -8.25 6.22
CA HIS A 240 -17.42 -9.36 5.67
C HIS A 240 -16.57 -10.65 5.58
N TRP A 241 -15.35 -10.58 5.04
CA TRP A 241 -14.47 -11.73 4.98
C TRP A 241 -14.05 -12.24 6.37
N ILE A 242 -13.79 -11.35 7.33
CA ILE A 242 -13.48 -11.74 8.71
C ILE A 242 -14.64 -12.56 9.29
N THR A 243 -15.89 -12.11 9.15
CA THR A 243 -17.07 -12.84 9.66
C THR A 243 -17.30 -14.19 8.99
N GLN A 244 -16.78 -14.41 7.79
CA GLN A 244 -16.84 -15.70 7.09
C GLN A 244 -15.74 -16.68 7.51
N SER A 245 -14.78 -16.24 8.32
CA SER A 245 -13.63 -17.03 8.76
C SER A 245 -13.79 -17.64 10.16
N GLU A 246 -14.76 -17.11 10.91
CA GLU A 246 -15.22 -17.64 12.20
C GLU A 246 -16.11 -18.87 11.99
#